data_AF-A0A963W4W1-F1
#
_entry.id   AF-A0A963W4W1-F1
#
_cell.length_a   1.000
_cell.length_b   1.000
_cell.length_c   1.000
_cell.angle_alpha   90.00
_cell.angle_beta   90.00
_cell.angle_gamma   90.00
#
_symmetry.space_group_name_H-M   'P 1'
#
loop_
_entity.id
_entity.type
_entity.pdbx_description
1 polymer ?
#
loop_
_entity_poly.entity_id
_entity_poly.type
_entity_poly.pdbx_seq_one_letter_code
_entity_poly.pdbx_strand_id
1 'polypeptide(L)'
;IGVAIATALMPPLATLGYGLGVLELRFAMGAFLLFLTNLAAITFSFALIARLSGAARPLRAVEMTPRYIAVMLAAFLALATPLSMTLIRIKHEATMQSAARNAILAATGQSSARIAQLEVSWPLFGDPRVEALVITPSYTNNAVKDAEKRLAEEMGEKVTINLQQVLAADLESQTRAIVDAAMERTVAGLSADVPPLDRIRGRIGLPTRAVWTNRTGRIVYVEPVPAPEWTLADYGLIEQQANSADDPWTVMIVPPATSQLRVPLDEAPRDGDESNNKKEDEKEAIDTVPVELAIWALQRWGMAKVTLTAPEGDAGTKLAKTLRAAGIIVTRRTPPPSKDNGEEKVALIEVYSPSPTRLAEEAAKAKAEAEAKAKAEAEAKAKEAAEAKPKPAGSAAR
;
A
#
# COMPACT_ATOMS: atom_id res chain seq x y z
N ILE A 1 -4.42 -43.68 -12.02
CA ILE A 1 -3.11 -43.64 -11.31
C ILE A 1 -2.41 -42.29 -11.50
N GLY A 2 -2.20 -41.83 -12.74
CA GLY A 2 -1.54 -40.54 -13.02
C GLY A 2 -2.19 -39.31 -12.35
N VAL A 3 -3.53 -39.25 -12.30
CA VAL A 3 -4.25 -38.13 -11.63
C VAL A 3 -3.91 -38.04 -10.14
N ALA A 4 -3.88 -39.16 -9.41
CA ALA A 4 -3.60 -39.17 -7.98
C ALA A 4 -2.14 -38.78 -7.66
N ILE A 5 -1.21 -39.13 -8.54
CA ILE A 5 0.20 -38.71 -8.44
C ILE A 5 0.31 -37.21 -8.70
N ALA A 6 -0.39 -36.70 -9.73
CA ALA A 6 -0.42 -35.28 -10.05
C ALA A 6 -1.02 -34.45 -8.92
N THR A 7 -2.12 -34.88 -8.29
CA THR A 7 -2.75 -34.14 -7.18
C THR A 7 -1.87 -34.11 -5.92
N ALA A 8 -1.00 -35.10 -5.72
CA ALA A 8 -0.04 -35.11 -4.60
C ALA A 8 1.19 -34.23 -4.85
N LEU A 9 1.57 -34.01 -6.12
CA LEU A 9 2.78 -33.26 -6.50
C LEU A 9 2.50 -31.81 -6.93
N MET A 10 1.30 -31.51 -7.43
CA MET A 10 0.96 -30.19 -7.94
C MET A 10 0.98 -29.09 -6.86
N PRO A 11 0.39 -29.27 -5.65
CA PRO A 11 0.43 -28.23 -4.62
C PRO A 11 1.84 -27.82 -4.15
N PRO A 12 2.77 -28.75 -3.81
CA PRO A 12 4.12 -28.36 -3.40
C PRO A 12 4.94 -27.74 -4.54
N LEU A 13 4.73 -28.18 -5.79
CA LEU A 13 5.40 -27.60 -6.95
C LEU A 13 4.89 -26.19 -7.26
N ALA A 14 3.58 -25.94 -7.10
CA ALA A 14 3.00 -24.61 -7.26
C ALA A 14 3.49 -23.63 -6.19
N THR A 15 3.57 -24.07 -4.92
CA THR A 15 4.10 -23.26 -3.82
C THR A 15 5.58 -22.96 -3.97
N LEU A 16 6.38 -23.89 -4.50
CA LEU A 16 7.76 -23.65 -4.91
C LEU A 16 7.84 -22.56 -5.99
N GLY A 17 7.03 -22.67 -7.05
CA GLY A 17 6.98 -21.68 -8.13
C GLY A 17 6.59 -20.28 -7.63
N TYR A 18 5.61 -20.20 -6.74
CA TYR A 18 5.23 -18.96 -6.07
C TYR A 18 6.36 -18.38 -5.23
N GLY A 19 7.00 -19.20 -4.38
CA GLY A 19 8.11 -18.76 -3.52
C GLY A 19 9.29 -18.21 -4.31
N LEU A 20 9.61 -18.82 -5.46
CA LEU A 20 10.63 -18.30 -6.38
C LEU A 20 10.19 -16.99 -7.04
N GLY A 21 8.91 -16.84 -7.39
CA GLY A 21 8.37 -15.62 -7.98
C GLY A 21 8.36 -14.41 -7.04
N VAL A 22 8.20 -14.65 -5.73
CA VAL A 22 8.20 -13.59 -4.69
C VAL A 22 9.60 -13.41 -4.05
N LEU A 23 10.61 -14.15 -4.51
CA LEU A 23 11.99 -14.14 -3.97
C LEU A 23 12.09 -14.53 -2.48
N GLU A 24 11.09 -15.21 -1.94
CA GLU A 24 11.10 -15.70 -0.55
C GLU A 24 11.67 -17.12 -0.49
N LEU A 25 13.00 -17.19 -0.48
CA LEU A 25 13.76 -18.44 -0.57
C LEU A 25 13.44 -19.42 0.57
N ARG A 26 13.07 -18.93 1.75
CA ARG A 26 12.77 -19.79 2.90
C ARG A 26 11.52 -20.63 2.65
N PHE A 27 10.48 -20.05 2.06
CA PHE A 27 9.26 -20.78 1.69
C PHE A 27 9.49 -21.69 0.48
N ALA A 28 10.25 -21.20 -0.52
CA ALA A 28 10.62 -21.99 -1.68
C ALA A 28 11.37 -23.28 -1.28
N MET A 29 12.36 -23.18 -0.39
CA MET A 29 13.14 -24.34 0.07
C MET A 29 12.30 -25.33 0.87
N GLY A 30 11.37 -24.85 1.71
CA GLY A 30 10.43 -25.73 2.42
C GLY A 30 9.53 -26.53 1.47
N ALA A 31 8.93 -25.85 0.48
CA ALA A 31 8.10 -26.49 -0.54
C ALA A 31 8.88 -27.46 -1.42
N PHE A 32 10.12 -27.12 -1.78
CA PHE A 32 11.03 -27.98 -2.54
C PHE A 32 11.35 -29.28 -1.81
N LEU A 33 11.67 -29.19 -0.52
CA LEU A 33 11.95 -30.37 0.31
C LEU A 33 10.72 -31.28 0.40
N LEU A 34 9.52 -30.71 0.61
CA LEU A 34 8.27 -31.47 0.65
C LEU A 34 7.97 -32.18 -0.69
N PHE A 35 8.19 -31.49 -1.81
CA PHE A 35 8.08 -32.07 -3.15
C PHE A 35 9.05 -33.26 -3.31
N LEU A 36 10.31 -33.08 -2.93
CA LEU A 36 11.33 -34.11 -3.07
C LEU A 36 11.05 -35.33 -2.18
N THR A 37 10.58 -35.12 -0.94
CA THR A 37 10.19 -36.23 -0.05
C THR A 37 8.98 -36.99 -0.59
N ASN A 38 7.98 -36.30 -1.14
CA ASN A 38 6.79 -36.93 -1.73
C ASN A 38 7.15 -37.74 -2.97
N LEU A 39 8.01 -37.21 -3.84
CA LEU A 39 8.53 -37.92 -5.01
C LEU A 39 9.32 -39.17 -4.59
N ALA A 40 10.21 -39.04 -3.60
CA ALA A 40 10.98 -40.15 -3.07
C ALA A 40 10.07 -41.26 -2.51
N ALA A 41 9.04 -40.92 -1.74
CA ALA A 41 8.07 -41.89 -1.23
C ALA A 41 7.35 -42.64 -2.35
N ILE A 42 6.87 -41.94 -3.39
CA ILE A 42 6.19 -42.56 -4.54
C ILE A 42 7.15 -43.52 -5.27
N THR A 43 8.38 -43.09 -5.56
CA THR A 43 9.37 -43.94 -6.24
C THR A 43 9.74 -45.17 -5.42
N PHE A 44 9.87 -45.03 -4.10
CA PHE A 44 10.12 -46.15 -3.19
C PHE A 44 8.95 -47.12 -3.13
N SER A 45 7.72 -46.63 -2.97
CA SER A 45 6.51 -47.47 -3.00
C SER A 45 6.35 -48.19 -4.33
N PHE A 46 6.62 -47.52 -5.45
CA PHE A 46 6.59 -48.15 -6.77
C PHE A 46 7.65 -49.24 -6.90
N ALA A 47 8.90 -48.98 -6.48
CA ALA A 47 9.97 -49.97 -6.48
C ALA A 47 9.63 -51.19 -5.60
N LEU A 48 9.07 -50.96 -4.41
CA LEU A 48 8.63 -52.00 -3.49
C LEU A 48 7.51 -52.85 -4.09
N ILE A 49 6.47 -52.23 -4.65
CA ILE A 49 5.32 -52.94 -5.25
C ILE A 49 5.77 -53.70 -6.50
N ALA A 50 6.63 -53.12 -7.34
CA ALA A 50 7.20 -53.81 -8.51
C ALA A 50 8.01 -55.05 -8.11
N ARG A 51 8.71 -54.98 -6.96
CA ARG A 51 9.47 -56.09 -6.38
C ARG A 51 8.54 -57.19 -5.85
N LEU A 52 7.51 -56.82 -5.09
CA LEU A 52 6.56 -57.76 -4.48
C LEU A 52 5.64 -58.42 -5.52
N SER A 53 5.25 -57.70 -6.57
CA SER A 53 4.38 -58.22 -7.62
C SER A 53 5.08 -59.17 -8.60
N GLY A 54 6.40 -59.36 -8.48
CA GLY A 54 7.18 -60.18 -9.42
C GLY A 54 7.29 -59.57 -10.83
N ALA A 55 6.72 -58.38 -11.07
CA ALA A 55 6.86 -57.62 -12.32
C ALA A 55 8.32 -57.20 -12.57
N ALA A 56 9.12 -57.08 -11.50
CA ALA A 56 10.57 -57.10 -11.56
C ALA A 56 11.04 -58.50 -11.98
N ARG A 57 11.17 -58.73 -13.30
CA ARG A 57 11.63 -59.99 -13.94
C ARG A 57 12.74 -60.69 -13.13
N PRO A 58 12.77 -62.05 -13.10
CA PRO A 58 13.85 -62.80 -12.49
C PRO A 58 15.16 -62.38 -13.15
N LEU A 59 16.04 -61.93 -12.29
CA LEU A 59 17.16 -61.10 -12.62
C LEU A 59 18.35 -61.97 -13.02
N ARG A 60 18.16 -62.82 -14.04
CA ARG A 60 19.16 -63.84 -14.41
C ARG A 60 20.42 -63.24 -15.06
N ALA A 61 20.47 -61.92 -15.28
CA ALA A 61 21.62 -61.20 -15.81
C ALA A 61 21.66 -59.71 -15.41
N VAL A 62 21.20 -59.35 -14.20
CA VAL A 62 21.63 -58.07 -13.60
C VAL A 62 22.27 -58.44 -12.28
N GLU A 63 23.55 -58.19 -12.15
CA GLU A 63 24.22 -58.25 -10.86
C GLU A 63 23.49 -57.26 -9.95
N MET A 64 22.71 -57.77 -8.99
CA MET A 64 22.17 -56.95 -7.91
C MET A 64 23.37 -56.40 -7.15
N THR A 65 23.93 -55.26 -7.59
CA THR A 65 25.05 -54.67 -6.89
C THR A 65 24.47 -54.15 -5.57
N PRO A 66 24.82 -54.72 -4.41
CA PRO A 66 24.27 -54.30 -3.12
C PRO A 66 24.48 -52.79 -2.87
N ARG A 67 25.45 -52.20 -3.58
CA ARG A 67 25.72 -50.78 -3.67
C ARG A 67 24.52 -49.91 -4.09
N TYR A 68 23.73 -50.30 -5.10
CA TYR A 68 22.60 -49.47 -5.56
C TYR A 68 21.45 -49.46 -4.54
N ILE A 69 21.17 -50.61 -3.92
CA ILE A 69 20.18 -50.71 -2.83
C ILE A 69 20.65 -49.89 -1.63
N ALA A 70 21.94 -49.98 -1.28
CA ALA A 70 22.52 -49.19 -0.21
C ALA A 70 22.45 -47.68 -0.48
N VAL A 71 22.71 -47.23 -1.72
CA VAL A 71 22.59 -45.82 -2.12
C VAL A 71 21.15 -45.33 -2.06
N MET A 72 20.18 -46.12 -2.53
CA MET A 72 18.76 -45.75 -2.48
C MET A 72 18.24 -45.69 -1.04
N LEU A 73 18.63 -46.65 -0.19
CA LEU A 73 18.29 -46.66 1.24
C LEU A 73 18.94 -45.47 1.97
N ALA A 74 20.21 -45.17 1.67
CA ALA A 74 20.91 -44.02 2.22
C ALA A 74 20.25 -42.69 1.80
N ALA A 75 19.85 -42.55 0.54
CA ALA A 75 19.13 -41.37 0.04
C ALA A 75 17.76 -41.22 0.72
N PHE A 76 17.02 -42.33 0.89
CA PHE A 76 15.75 -42.34 1.62
C PHE A 76 15.94 -41.91 3.09
N LEU A 77 16.91 -42.49 3.80
CA LEU A 77 17.21 -42.12 5.18
C LEU A 77 17.67 -40.67 5.31
N ALA A 78 18.48 -40.17 4.37
CA ALA A 78 18.92 -38.78 4.33
C ALA A 78 17.74 -37.81 4.19
N LEU A 79 16.76 -38.12 3.33
CA LEU A 79 15.54 -37.32 3.16
C LEU A 79 14.54 -37.49 4.32
N ALA A 80 14.47 -38.69 4.92
CA ALA A 80 13.59 -38.97 6.05
C ALA A 80 14.08 -38.32 7.35
N THR A 81 15.40 -38.08 7.49
CA THR A 81 16.02 -37.50 8.69
C THR A 81 15.47 -36.13 9.06
N PRO A 82 15.45 -35.10 8.17
CA PRO A 82 14.92 -33.78 8.53
C PRO A 82 13.43 -33.80 8.85
N LEU A 83 12.67 -34.65 8.16
CA LEU A 83 11.24 -34.84 8.45
C LEU A 83 11.03 -35.48 9.83
N SER A 84 11.79 -36.52 10.14
CA SER A 84 11.74 -37.20 11.44
C SER A 84 12.17 -36.26 12.57
N MET A 85 13.22 -35.46 12.37
CA MET A 85 13.63 -34.44 13.34
C MET A 85 12.53 -33.41 13.59
N THR A 86 11.85 -32.96 12.53
CA THR A 86 10.74 -32.01 12.64
C THR A 86 9.56 -32.62 13.41
N LEU A 87 9.19 -33.86 13.10
CA LEU A 87 8.13 -34.59 13.81
C LEU A 87 8.47 -34.79 15.29
N ILE A 88 9.72 -35.15 15.61
CA ILE A 88 10.18 -35.29 16.99
C ILE A 88 10.08 -33.94 17.72
N ARG A 89 10.53 -32.84 17.10
CA ARG A 89 10.39 -31.49 17.69
C ARG A 89 8.93 -31.13 17.95
N ILE A 90 8.04 -31.34 16.98
CA ILE A 90 6.60 -31.09 17.14
C ILE A 90 6.01 -31.96 18.25
N LYS A 91 6.44 -33.21 18.37
CA LYS A 91 5.98 -34.11 19.44
C LYS A 91 6.42 -33.61 20.81
N HIS A 92 7.68 -33.20 20.97
CA HIS A 92 8.18 -32.65 22.24
C HIS A 92 7.44 -31.38 22.63
N GLU A 93 7.26 -30.46 21.67
CA GLU A 93 6.48 -29.23 21.82
C GLU A 93 5.05 -29.52 22.30
N ALA A 94 4.32 -30.39 21.58
CA ALA A 94 2.95 -30.73 21.89
C ALA A 94 2.80 -31.44 23.25
N THR A 95 3.77 -32.29 23.61
CA THR A 95 3.78 -32.97 24.91
C THR A 95 3.98 -31.96 26.04
N MET A 96 4.91 -31.03 25.87
CA MET A 96 5.21 -29.96 26.84
C MET A 96 4.05 -29.00 27.03
N GLN A 97 3.41 -28.59 25.93
CA GLN A 97 2.21 -27.75 26.00
C GLN A 97 1.05 -28.45 26.71
N SER A 98 0.87 -29.76 26.47
CA SER A 98 -0.15 -30.56 27.15
C SER A 98 0.14 -30.73 28.64
N ALA A 99 1.38 -31.06 29.01
CA ALA A 99 1.82 -31.19 30.40
C ALA A 99 1.68 -29.86 31.17
N ALA A 100 2.12 -28.75 30.58
CA ALA A 100 1.98 -27.41 31.17
C ALA A 100 0.51 -27.03 31.39
N ARG A 101 -0.37 -27.30 30.40
CA ARG A 101 -1.81 -27.08 30.53
C ARG A 101 -2.40 -27.86 31.70
N ASN A 102 -2.05 -29.15 31.83
CA ASN A 102 -2.56 -30.00 32.89
C ASN A 102 -2.05 -29.57 34.27
N ALA A 103 -0.77 -29.23 34.38
CA ALA A 103 -0.17 -28.73 35.62
C ALA A 103 -0.84 -27.42 36.09
N ILE A 104 -1.07 -26.48 35.17
CA ILE A 104 -1.69 -25.18 35.46
C ILE A 104 -3.16 -25.32 35.85
N LEU A 105 -3.94 -26.15 35.13
CA LEU A 105 -5.35 -26.40 35.49
C LEU A 105 -5.49 -27.11 36.85
N ALA A 106 -4.58 -28.02 37.16
CA ALA A 106 -4.56 -28.68 38.46
C ALA A 106 -4.18 -27.73 39.60
N ALA A 107 -3.28 -26.78 39.36
CA ALA A 107 -2.86 -25.78 40.36
C ALA A 107 -3.89 -24.66 40.57
N THR A 108 -4.74 -24.37 39.58
CA THR A 108 -5.74 -23.28 39.62
C THR A 108 -7.15 -23.73 40.01
N GLY A 109 -7.39 -25.03 40.18
CA GLY A 109 -8.70 -25.60 40.51
C GLY A 109 -9.48 -25.99 39.26
N GLN A 110 -9.53 -27.31 39.00
CA GLN A 110 -9.95 -27.92 37.73
C GLN A 110 -11.36 -27.55 37.24
N SER A 111 -12.25 -27.10 38.12
CA SER A 111 -13.69 -27.01 37.81
C SER A 111 -14.13 -25.68 37.21
N SER A 112 -13.28 -24.63 37.24
CA SER A 112 -13.69 -23.29 36.79
C SER A 112 -12.57 -22.43 36.22
N ALA A 113 -11.33 -22.93 36.22
CA ALA A 113 -10.20 -22.27 35.59
C ALA A 113 -10.19 -22.53 34.08
N ARG A 114 -10.10 -21.47 33.27
CA ARG A 114 -9.98 -21.57 31.81
C ARG A 114 -8.68 -20.92 31.36
N ILE A 115 -7.84 -21.69 30.67
CA ILE A 115 -6.63 -21.15 30.05
C ILE A 115 -7.04 -20.33 28.83
N ALA A 116 -6.82 -19.02 28.89
CA ALA A 116 -7.03 -18.11 27.76
C ALA A 116 -5.88 -18.24 26.76
N GLN A 117 -4.64 -18.32 27.25
CA GLN A 117 -3.43 -18.44 26.43
C GLN A 117 -2.38 -19.30 27.14
N LEU A 118 -1.65 -20.11 26.38
CA LEU A 118 -0.54 -20.92 26.86
C LEU A 118 0.53 -20.99 25.76
N GLU A 119 1.69 -20.46 26.07
CA GLU A 119 2.84 -20.40 25.17
C GLU A 119 4.05 -21.02 25.85
N VAL A 120 4.75 -21.88 25.14
CA VAL A 120 5.96 -22.52 25.62
C VAL A 120 7.10 -22.07 24.71
N SER A 121 8.15 -21.52 25.32
CA SER A 121 9.31 -21.03 24.60
C SER A 121 10.57 -21.72 25.11
N TRP A 122 11.39 -22.18 24.17
CA TRP A 122 12.72 -22.72 24.43
C TRP A 122 13.75 -21.69 23.98
N PRO A 123 14.28 -20.87 24.89
CA PRO A 123 15.43 -20.04 24.57
C PRO A 123 16.63 -20.94 24.20
N LEU A 124 17.45 -20.50 23.23
CA LEU A 124 18.63 -21.24 22.75
C LEU A 124 19.65 -21.57 23.87
N PHE A 125 19.61 -20.80 24.97
CA PHE A 125 20.38 -21.00 26.19
C PHE A 125 19.50 -20.63 27.39
N GLY A 126 18.88 -21.62 28.03
CA GLY A 126 18.10 -21.42 29.25
C GLY A 126 17.05 -22.50 29.50
N ASP A 127 16.43 -22.45 30.67
CA ASP A 127 15.31 -23.30 31.03
C ASP A 127 14.07 -22.98 30.16
N PRO A 128 13.25 -23.98 29.80
CA PRO A 128 11.99 -23.73 29.11
C PRO A 128 11.12 -22.76 29.91
N ARG A 129 10.52 -21.79 29.21
CA ARG A 129 9.63 -20.79 29.80
C ARG A 129 8.21 -21.02 29.32
N VAL A 130 7.30 -21.14 30.27
CA VAL A 130 5.87 -21.26 30.02
C VAL A 130 5.18 -19.96 30.42
N GLU A 131 4.54 -19.29 29.47
CA GLU A 131 3.71 -18.11 29.73
C GLU A 131 2.25 -18.51 29.59
N ALA A 132 1.46 -18.29 30.64
CA ALA A 132 0.08 -18.69 30.68
C ALA A 132 -0.82 -17.59 31.25
N LEU A 133 -1.88 -17.28 30.52
CA LEU A 133 -2.97 -16.41 30.98
C LEU A 133 -4.16 -17.31 31.33
N VAL A 134 -4.56 -17.31 32.60
CA VAL A 134 -5.63 -18.17 33.09
C VAL A 134 -6.70 -17.31 33.73
N ILE A 135 -7.94 -17.55 33.33
CA ILE A 135 -9.10 -16.90 33.89
C ILE A 135 -9.67 -17.81 34.97
N THR A 136 -9.71 -17.33 36.21
CA THR A 136 -10.14 -18.11 37.37
C THR A 136 -11.21 -17.36 38.16
N PRO A 137 -12.13 -18.06 38.84
CA PRO A 137 -13.14 -17.42 39.71
C PRO A 137 -12.56 -17.03 41.07
N SER A 138 -11.39 -17.54 41.43
CA SER A 138 -10.68 -17.25 42.68
C SER A 138 -9.18 -17.19 42.43
N TYR A 139 -8.50 -16.25 43.07
CA TYR A 139 -7.04 -16.12 43.00
C TYR A 139 -6.36 -17.10 43.95
N THR A 140 -5.44 -17.93 43.44
CA THR A 140 -4.67 -18.87 44.25
C THR A 140 -3.21 -18.40 44.35
N ASN A 141 -2.77 -18.03 45.56
CA ASN A 141 -1.44 -17.46 45.82
C ASN A 141 -0.27 -18.42 45.46
N ASN A 142 -0.46 -19.74 45.54
CA ASN A 142 0.60 -20.73 45.30
C ASN A 142 0.52 -21.43 43.93
N ALA A 143 -0.39 -21.01 43.05
CA ALA A 143 -0.62 -21.70 41.78
C ALA A 143 0.64 -21.78 40.89
N VAL A 144 1.52 -20.77 40.96
CA VAL A 144 2.80 -20.78 40.21
C VAL A 144 3.72 -21.89 40.71
N LYS A 145 3.99 -21.94 42.02
CA LYS A 145 4.90 -22.93 42.63
C LYS A 145 4.37 -24.35 42.50
N ASP A 146 3.05 -24.54 42.64
CA ASP A 146 2.41 -25.84 42.51
C ASP A 146 2.42 -26.34 41.06
N ALA A 147 2.23 -25.44 40.08
CA ALA A 147 2.35 -25.77 38.67
C ALA A 147 3.82 -26.06 38.28
N GLU A 148 4.78 -25.28 38.76
CA GLU A 148 6.22 -25.49 38.52
C GLU A 148 6.67 -26.84 39.08
N LYS A 149 6.25 -27.19 40.30
CA LYS A 149 6.59 -28.47 40.93
C LYS A 149 6.02 -29.66 40.14
N ARG A 150 4.75 -29.60 39.77
CA ARG A 150 4.10 -30.68 38.98
C ARG A 150 4.72 -30.83 37.61
N LEU A 151 5.03 -29.72 36.95
CA LEU A 151 5.66 -29.73 35.63
C LEU A 151 7.10 -30.26 35.71
N ALA A 152 7.84 -29.92 36.77
CA ALA A 152 9.17 -30.48 37.02
C ALA A 152 9.14 -31.98 37.33
N GLU A 153 8.12 -32.47 38.05
CA GLU A 153 7.92 -33.91 38.32
C GLU A 153 7.56 -34.70 37.06
N GLU A 154 6.79 -34.12 36.14
CA GLU A 154 6.36 -34.78 34.90
C GLU A 154 7.42 -34.73 33.79
N MET A 155 8.18 -33.64 33.69
CA MET A 155 9.15 -33.40 32.61
C MET A 155 10.61 -33.67 32.99
N GLY A 156 10.93 -33.75 34.30
CA GLY A 156 12.29 -34.00 34.79
C GLY A 156 13.28 -32.84 34.62
N GLU A 157 12.82 -31.66 34.22
CA GLU A 157 13.62 -30.45 34.02
C GLU A 157 12.97 -29.26 34.76
N LYS A 158 13.77 -28.27 35.15
CA LYS A 158 13.23 -27.05 35.78
C LYS A 158 12.58 -26.19 34.72
N VAL A 159 11.32 -25.84 34.92
CA VAL A 159 10.56 -24.98 34.01
C VAL A 159 10.19 -23.70 34.76
N THR A 160 10.46 -22.55 34.17
CA THR A 160 10.02 -21.26 34.74
C THR A 160 8.63 -20.94 34.22
N ILE A 161 7.65 -20.75 35.12
CA ILE A 161 6.27 -20.45 34.73
C ILE A 161 5.93 -19.00 35.09
N ASN A 162 5.51 -18.22 34.09
CA ASN A 162 4.88 -16.93 34.31
C ASN A 162 3.37 -17.07 34.12
N LEU A 163 2.64 -17.06 35.24
CA LEU A 163 1.19 -17.28 35.26
C LEU A 163 0.47 -15.99 35.66
N GLN A 164 -0.30 -15.44 34.72
CA GLN A 164 -1.19 -14.32 34.99
C GLN A 164 -2.61 -14.84 35.23
N GLN A 165 -3.13 -14.64 36.45
CA GLN A 165 -4.49 -15.01 36.81
C GLN A 165 -5.41 -13.78 36.68
N VAL A 166 -6.43 -13.86 35.83
CA VAL A 166 -7.46 -12.83 35.71
C VAL A 166 -8.72 -13.32 36.42
N LEU A 167 -9.18 -12.55 37.41
CA LEU A 167 -10.37 -12.87 38.17
C LEU A 167 -11.61 -12.45 37.39
N ALA A 168 -12.37 -13.41 36.89
CA ALA A 168 -13.62 -13.13 36.19
C ALA A 168 -14.72 -14.07 36.69
N ALA A 169 -15.63 -13.51 37.48
CA ALA A 169 -16.73 -14.22 38.11
C ALA A 169 -17.88 -14.55 37.13
N ASP A 170 -17.93 -13.91 35.95
CA ASP A 170 -19.04 -14.03 35.00
C ASP A 170 -18.60 -14.28 33.54
N LEU A 171 -19.31 -15.16 32.83
CA LEU A 171 -18.99 -15.70 31.50
C LEU A 171 -18.89 -14.62 30.41
N GLU A 172 -19.62 -13.51 30.57
CA GLU A 172 -19.62 -12.39 29.63
C GLU A 172 -18.34 -11.55 29.74
N SER A 173 -17.84 -11.34 30.97
CA SER A 173 -16.55 -10.69 31.23
C SER A 173 -15.36 -11.54 30.79
N GLN A 174 -15.47 -12.87 30.88
CA GLN A 174 -14.46 -13.81 30.37
C GLN A 174 -14.34 -13.74 28.85
N THR A 175 -15.46 -13.63 28.14
CA THR A 175 -15.47 -13.52 26.68
C THR A 175 -14.85 -12.20 26.22
N ARG A 176 -15.15 -11.08 26.90
CA ARG A 176 -14.51 -9.78 26.62
C ARG A 176 -13.01 -9.80 26.89
N ALA A 177 -12.56 -10.35 28.02
CA ALA A 177 -11.14 -10.44 28.34
C ALA A 177 -10.35 -11.33 27.36
N ILE A 178 -10.97 -12.41 26.85
CA ILE A 178 -10.38 -13.26 25.80
C ILE A 178 -10.28 -12.49 24.48
N VAL A 179 -11.32 -11.73 24.11
CA VAL A 179 -11.32 -10.91 22.90
C VAL A 179 -10.27 -9.80 23.01
N ASP A 180 -10.15 -9.13 24.15
CA ASP A 180 -9.18 -8.06 24.37
C ASP A 180 -7.74 -8.60 24.37
N ALA A 181 -7.47 -9.72 25.06
CA ALA A 181 -6.15 -10.36 25.08
C ALA A 181 -5.77 -11.01 23.73
N ALA A 182 -6.76 -11.48 22.95
CA ALA A 182 -6.55 -11.93 21.59
C ALA A 182 -6.30 -10.75 20.64
N MET A 183 -6.99 -9.63 20.83
CA MET A 183 -6.80 -8.40 20.06
C MET A 183 -5.42 -7.78 20.32
N GLU A 184 -4.94 -7.72 21.57
CA GLU A 184 -3.61 -7.15 21.87
C GLU A 184 -2.45 -7.88 21.17
N ARG A 185 -2.46 -9.22 21.11
CA ARG A 185 -1.40 -9.99 20.41
C ARG A 185 -1.58 -9.97 18.89
N THR A 186 -2.81 -9.95 18.39
CA THR A 186 -3.11 -9.77 16.95
C THR A 186 -2.63 -8.39 16.49
N VAL A 187 -2.80 -7.37 17.32
CA VAL A 187 -2.32 -6.01 17.10
C VAL A 187 -0.79 -5.99 17.09
N ALA A 188 -0.05 -6.60 18.03
CA ALA A 188 1.42 -6.54 18.01
C ALA A 188 2.08 -7.16 16.73
N GLY A 189 1.50 -8.21 16.16
CA GLY A 189 1.99 -8.86 14.94
C GLY A 189 1.51 -8.24 13.62
N LEU A 190 0.33 -7.57 13.61
CA LEU A 190 -0.23 -6.89 12.44
C LEU A 190 -0.03 -5.37 12.44
N SER A 191 0.38 -4.76 13.56
CA SER A 191 0.53 -3.30 13.71
C SER A 191 1.60 -2.70 12.81
N ALA A 192 2.56 -3.50 12.34
CA ALA A 192 3.54 -3.01 11.39
C ALA A 192 2.90 -2.68 10.02
N ASP A 193 1.75 -3.29 9.69
CA ASP A 193 1.10 -3.24 8.37
C ASP A 193 -0.34 -2.70 8.41
N VAL A 194 -0.75 -2.16 9.55
CA VAL A 194 -1.99 -1.40 9.73
C VAL A 194 -1.64 0.06 10.01
N PRO A 195 -2.09 1.02 9.18
CA PRO A 195 -1.76 2.42 9.40
C PRO A 195 -2.40 2.94 10.69
N PRO A 196 -1.67 3.71 11.53
CA PRO A 196 -2.19 4.28 12.76
C PRO A 196 -3.10 5.48 12.47
N LEU A 197 -4.30 5.21 11.94
CA LEU A 197 -5.23 6.24 11.45
C LEU A 197 -5.61 7.27 12.51
N ASP A 198 -5.72 6.88 13.78
CA ASP A 198 -6.06 7.81 14.86
C ASP A 198 -4.94 8.82 15.14
N ARG A 199 -3.68 8.37 15.06
CA ARG A 199 -2.52 9.27 15.20
C ARG A 199 -2.42 10.21 14.01
N ILE A 200 -2.61 9.67 12.80
CA ILE A 200 -2.58 10.46 11.56
C ILE A 200 -3.69 11.52 11.57
N ARG A 201 -4.92 11.14 11.91
CA ARG A 201 -6.06 12.07 12.03
C ARG A 201 -5.85 13.11 13.13
N GLY A 202 -5.32 12.70 14.28
CA GLY A 202 -5.01 13.60 15.39
C GLY A 202 -3.98 14.67 15.01
N ARG A 203 -3.00 14.34 14.15
CA ARG A 203 -2.01 15.31 13.65
C ARG A 203 -2.56 16.24 12.56
N ILE A 204 -3.41 15.71 11.67
CA ILE A 204 -4.02 16.52 10.60
C ILE A 204 -5.01 17.54 11.19
N GLY A 205 -5.72 17.19 12.25
CA GLY A 205 -6.59 18.13 12.97
C GLY A 205 -7.85 18.57 12.19
N LEU A 206 -8.08 18.00 11.00
CA LEU A 206 -9.25 18.27 10.17
C LEU A 206 -10.21 17.07 10.11
N PRO A 207 -11.52 17.31 9.98
CA PRO A 207 -12.45 16.27 9.62
C PRO A 207 -12.08 15.71 8.24
N THR A 208 -11.97 14.38 8.11
CA THR A 208 -11.61 13.70 6.87
C THR A 208 -12.86 13.16 6.17
N ARG A 209 -13.06 13.51 4.90
CA ARG A 209 -14.15 13.00 4.05
C ARG A 209 -13.91 11.56 3.63
N ALA A 210 -12.68 11.25 3.23
CA ALA A 210 -12.27 9.91 2.81
C ALA A 210 -10.82 9.64 3.23
N VAL A 211 -10.52 8.37 3.49
CA VAL A 211 -9.17 7.88 3.77
C VAL A 211 -9.01 6.55 3.06
N TRP A 212 -7.93 6.39 2.29
CA TRP A 212 -7.58 5.13 1.65
C TRP A 212 -6.09 4.85 1.77
N THR A 213 -5.69 3.59 1.63
CA THR A 213 -4.34 3.16 1.98
C THR A 213 -3.76 2.27 0.89
N ASN A 214 -2.51 2.53 0.50
CA ASN A 214 -1.70 1.61 -0.27
C ASN A 214 -0.73 0.90 0.69
N ARG A 215 -1.00 -0.38 0.99
CA ARG A 215 -0.22 -1.15 1.96
C ARG A 215 1.18 -1.49 1.43
N THR A 216 1.28 -1.85 0.16
CA THR A 216 2.56 -2.19 -0.50
C THR A 216 3.54 -1.02 -0.47
N GLY A 217 3.04 0.21 -0.68
CA GLY A 217 3.84 1.42 -0.63
C GLY A 217 3.89 2.11 0.74
N ARG A 218 3.17 1.59 1.74
CA ARG A 218 2.92 2.23 3.05
C ARG A 218 2.46 3.69 2.93
N ILE A 219 1.50 3.94 2.05
CA ILE A 219 0.95 5.28 1.82
C ILE A 219 -0.47 5.36 2.38
N VAL A 220 -0.76 6.40 3.13
CA VAL A 220 -2.11 6.77 3.57
C VAL A 220 -2.53 8.03 2.85
N TYR A 221 -3.58 7.94 2.05
CA TYR A 221 -4.19 9.07 1.40
C TYR A 221 -5.34 9.59 2.25
N VAL A 222 -5.36 10.90 2.47
CA VAL A 222 -6.36 11.57 3.27
C VAL A 222 -7.00 12.68 2.45
N GLU A 223 -8.32 12.64 2.34
CA GLU A 223 -9.13 13.72 1.79
C GLU A 223 -9.79 14.48 2.95
N PRO A 224 -9.31 15.68 3.31
CA PRO A 224 -9.92 16.53 4.32
C PRO A 224 -11.21 17.18 3.79
N VAL A 225 -12.13 17.47 4.70
CA VAL A 225 -13.26 18.37 4.45
C VAL A 225 -12.71 19.80 4.35
N PRO A 226 -13.18 20.61 3.37
CA PRO A 226 -12.77 22.01 3.25
C PRO A 226 -13.11 22.77 4.53
N ALA A 227 -12.11 23.41 5.12
CA ALA A 227 -12.26 24.23 6.32
C ALA A 227 -12.32 25.72 5.93
N PRO A 228 -13.17 26.54 6.59
CA PRO A 228 -13.17 27.98 6.42
C PRO A 228 -11.78 28.54 6.78
N GLU A 229 -11.27 29.51 6.01
CA GLU A 229 -9.96 30.16 6.22
C GLU A 229 -8.72 29.30 5.93
N TRP A 230 -8.85 28.12 5.33
CA TRP A 230 -7.71 27.28 4.97
C TRP A 230 -7.28 27.49 3.52
N THR A 231 -5.99 27.75 3.33
CA THR A 231 -5.36 27.91 2.02
C THR A 231 -4.70 26.62 1.56
N LEU A 232 -4.36 26.53 0.27
CA LEU A 232 -3.57 25.42 -0.27
C LEU A 232 -2.21 25.26 0.44
N ALA A 233 -1.64 26.36 0.96
CA ALA A 233 -0.36 26.33 1.65
C ALA A 233 -0.47 25.61 3.01
N ASP A 234 -1.58 25.80 3.70
CA ASP A 234 -1.84 25.16 5.01
C ASP A 234 -1.94 23.63 4.87
N TYR A 235 -2.59 23.15 3.81
CA TYR A 235 -2.66 21.71 3.51
C TYR A 235 -1.29 21.10 3.23
N GLY A 236 -0.43 21.82 2.51
CA GLY A 236 0.96 21.39 2.25
C GLY A 236 1.80 21.32 3.53
N LEU A 237 1.66 22.34 4.40
CA LEU A 237 2.39 22.40 5.67
C LEU A 237 2.00 21.24 6.60
N ILE A 238 0.71 20.92 6.68
CA ILE A 238 0.24 19.81 7.53
C ILE A 238 0.62 18.46 6.95
N GLU A 239 0.68 18.29 5.62
CA GLU A 239 1.24 17.07 5.02
C GLU A 239 2.71 16.90 5.42
N GLN A 240 3.51 17.97 5.34
CA GLN A 240 4.92 17.94 5.74
C GLN A 240 5.06 17.63 7.24
N GLN A 241 4.24 18.24 8.09
CA GLN A 241 4.22 17.98 9.52
C GLN A 241 3.81 16.53 9.84
N ALA A 242 2.81 15.99 9.14
CA ALA A 242 2.36 14.62 9.32
C ALA A 242 3.46 13.60 8.94
N ASN A 243 4.27 13.91 7.91
CA ASN A 243 5.39 13.10 7.42
C ASN A 243 6.71 13.31 8.17
N SER A 244 6.81 14.35 9.00
CA SER A 244 8.03 14.63 9.79
C SER A 244 8.17 13.71 11.01
N ALA A 245 7.12 12.97 11.35
CA ALA A 245 7.15 11.98 12.42
C ALA A 245 7.83 10.68 11.95
N ASP A 246 8.53 10.01 12.86
CA ASP A 246 9.19 8.71 12.62
C ASP A 246 8.15 7.55 12.56
N ASP A 247 7.17 7.67 11.67
CA ASP A 247 6.20 6.64 11.37
C ASP A 247 6.57 5.94 10.05
N PRO A 248 6.37 4.62 9.94
CA PRO A 248 6.68 3.87 8.73
C PRO A 248 5.71 4.13 7.57
N TRP A 249 4.73 5.02 7.75
CA TRP A 249 3.66 5.33 6.79
C TRP A 249 3.77 6.76 6.29
N THR A 250 3.81 6.93 4.97
CA THR A 250 3.78 8.24 4.32
C THR A 250 2.33 8.71 4.19
N VAL A 251 2.04 9.90 4.72
CA VAL A 251 0.75 10.56 4.61
C VAL A 251 0.74 11.45 3.37
N MET A 252 -0.27 11.29 2.52
CA MET A 252 -0.51 12.14 1.36
C MET A 252 -1.88 12.81 1.51
N ILE A 253 -1.90 14.15 1.53
CA ILE A 253 -3.14 14.92 1.67
C ILE A 253 -3.61 15.32 0.29
N VAL A 254 -4.87 15.05 -0.02
CA VAL A 254 -5.52 15.50 -1.26
C VAL A 254 -6.32 16.74 -0.93
N PRO A 255 -5.81 17.97 -1.21
CA PRO A 255 -6.53 19.19 -0.85
C PRO A 255 -7.84 19.31 -1.65
N PRO A 256 -8.83 20.08 -1.15
CA PRO A 256 -10.06 20.37 -1.89
C PRO A 256 -9.74 20.97 -3.27
N ALA A 257 -10.34 20.43 -4.32
CA ALA A 257 -10.09 20.91 -5.68
C ALA A 257 -10.64 22.32 -5.89
N THR A 258 -9.81 23.21 -6.42
CA THR A 258 -10.22 24.56 -6.82
C THR A 258 -10.47 24.62 -8.33
N SER A 259 -11.31 25.54 -8.78
CA SER A 259 -11.61 25.69 -10.21
C SER A 259 -10.46 26.29 -11.00
N GLN A 260 -9.75 27.22 -10.36
CA GLN A 260 -8.66 27.99 -10.94
C GLN A 260 -7.56 28.18 -9.90
N LEU A 261 -6.30 28.16 -10.36
CA LEU A 261 -5.13 28.52 -9.58
C LEU A 261 -4.49 29.76 -10.20
N ARG A 262 -4.25 30.78 -9.38
CA ARG A 262 -3.56 32.00 -9.79
C ARG A 262 -2.11 31.88 -9.36
N VAL A 263 -1.18 31.97 -10.30
CA VAL A 263 0.27 31.76 -10.07
C VAL A 263 1.01 33.00 -10.52
N PRO A 264 1.91 33.58 -9.71
CA PRO A 264 2.67 34.76 -10.12
C PRO A 264 3.66 34.39 -11.24
N LEU A 265 3.80 35.28 -12.23
CA LEU A 265 4.73 35.12 -13.37
C LEU A 265 6.13 35.68 -13.07
N ASP A 266 6.23 36.62 -12.13
CA ASP A 266 7.49 37.11 -11.58
C ASP A 266 7.90 36.23 -10.38
N GLU A 267 9.16 35.80 -10.33
CA GLU A 267 9.72 35.13 -9.16
C GLU A 267 9.56 36.06 -7.96
N ALA A 268 8.78 35.65 -6.95
CA ALA A 268 8.74 36.35 -5.67
C ALA A 268 10.18 36.49 -5.14
N PRO A 269 10.56 37.65 -4.55
CA PRO A 269 11.94 37.87 -4.13
C PRO A 269 12.37 36.78 -3.16
N ARG A 270 13.48 36.10 -3.47
CA ARG A 270 14.24 35.35 -2.45
C ARG A 270 14.67 36.35 -1.39
N ASP A 271 14.45 35.99 -0.13
CA ASP A 271 14.83 36.74 1.08
C ASP A 271 16.02 37.69 0.86
N GLY A 272 15.78 39.01 0.94
CA GLY A 272 16.87 39.97 1.07
C GLY A 272 16.79 41.33 0.35
N ASP A 273 15.64 41.81 -0.13
CA ASP A 273 15.55 43.20 -0.59
C ASP A 273 14.30 43.92 -0.06
N GLU A 274 14.51 44.76 0.95
CA GLU A 274 13.49 45.67 1.49
C GLU A 274 13.24 46.82 0.50
N SER A 275 12.19 46.69 -0.31
CA SER A 275 11.68 47.81 -1.12
C SER A 275 10.18 48.01 -0.89
N ASN A 276 9.89 48.71 0.21
CA ASN A 276 8.98 49.85 0.31
C ASN A 276 7.78 49.96 -0.69
N ASN A 277 6.85 49.00 -0.70
CA ASN A 277 5.49 49.25 -1.22
C ASN A 277 4.39 48.46 -0.48
N LYS A 278 4.38 48.61 0.85
CA LYS A 278 3.71 47.72 1.82
C LYS A 278 2.17 47.79 1.90
N LYS A 279 1.43 48.40 0.96
CA LYS A 279 -0.03 48.58 1.11
C LYS A 279 -0.91 48.19 -0.08
N GLU A 280 -0.39 48.12 -1.30
CA GLU A 280 -1.14 47.65 -2.48
C GLU A 280 -0.81 46.17 -2.80
N ASP A 281 0.46 45.77 -2.62
CA ASP A 281 0.92 44.38 -2.80
C ASP A 281 0.30 43.38 -1.81
N GLU A 282 -0.16 43.85 -0.63
CA GLU A 282 -0.79 42.99 0.38
C GLU A 282 -2.15 42.43 -0.07
N LYS A 283 -2.89 43.08 -0.99
CA LYS A 283 -4.20 42.56 -1.44
C LYS A 283 -4.09 41.59 -2.63
N GLU A 284 -3.11 41.78 -3.51
CA GLU A 284 -2.87 40.87 -4.65
C GLU A 284 -2.08 39.62 -4.23
N ALA A 285 -1.21 39.71 -3.22
CA ALA A 285 -0.48 38.56 -2.70
C ALA A 285 -1.39 37.52 -2.01
N ILE A 286 -2.55 37.92 -1.47
CA ILE A 286 -3.45 37.04 -0.70
C ILE A 286 -4.07 35.92 -1.56
N ASP A 287 -4.14 36.08 -2.89
CA ASP A 287 -4.86 35.13 -3.76
C ASP A 287 -3.93 34.41 -4.77
N THR A 288 -2.61 34.57 -4.65
CA THR A 288 -1.63 33.91 -5.53
C THR A 288 -0.93 32.74 -4.85
N VAL A 289 -0.78 31.65 -5.60
CA VAL A 289 -0.21 30.38 -5.14
C VAL A 289 1.19 30.22 -5.75
N PRO A 290 2.23 29.92 -4.95
CA PRO A 290 3.56 29.62 -5.46
C PRO A 290 3.55 28.49 -6.50
N VAL A 291 4.44 28.57 -7.49
CA VAL A 291 4.53 27.60 -8.61
C VAL A 291 4.68 26.16 -8.10
N GLU A 292 5.52 25.95 -7.08
CA GLU A 292 5.77 24.62 -6.50
C GLU A 292 4.52 24.05 -5.83
N LEU A 293 3.78 24.90 -5.11
CA LEU A 293 2.56 24.51 -4.43
C LEU A 293 1.43 24.22 -5.44
N ALA A 294 1.38 24.96 -6.55
CA ALA A 294 0.48 24.68 -7.66
C ALA A 294 0.78 23.32 -8.32
N ILE A 295 2.07 22.99 -8.53
CA ILE A 295 2.48 21.67 -9.04
C ILE A 295 2.08 20.56 -8.07
N TRP A 296 2.35 20.74 -6.78
CA TRP A 296 1.96 19.78 -5.73
C TRP A 296 0.45 19.51 -5.76
N ALA A 297 -0.39 20.56 -5.79
CA ALA A 297 -1.84 20.43 -5.83
C ALA A 297 -2.32 19.69 -7.08
N LEU A 298 -1.80 20.05 -8.26
CA LEU A 298 -2.15 19.39 -9.54
C LEU A 298 -1.78 17.90 -9.55
N GLN A 299 -0.64 17.53 -8.97
CA GLN A 299 -0.24 16.13 -8.83
C GLN A 299 -1.14 15.37 -7.86
N ARG A 300 -1.55 15.99 -6.74
CA ARG A 300 -2.47 15.39 -5.77
C ARG A 300 -3.88 15.18 -6.34
N TRP A 301 -4.32 16.06 -7.23
CA TRP A 301 -5.58 15.89 -7.97
C TRP A 301 -5.48 14.92 -9.15
N GLY A 302 -4.29 14.41 -9.48
CA GLY A 302 -4.08 13.48 -10.60
C GLY A 302 -4.28 14.14 -11.98
N MET A 303 -4.06 15.46 -12.08
CA MET A 303 -4.30 16.22 -13.31
C MET A 303 -3.16 16.06 -14.30
N ALA A 304 -3.38 15.27 -15.35
CA ALA A 304 -2.41 15.07 -16.43
C ALA A 304 -2.42 16.20 -17.47
N LYS A 305 -3.51 16.97 -17.57
CA LYS A 305 -3.68 18.04 -18.56
C LYS A 305 -4.32 19.26 -17.92
N VAL A 306 -3.74 20.44 -18.16
CA VAL A 306 -4.24 21.73 -17.66
C VAL A 306 -4.21 22.79 -18.77
N THR A 307 -5.12 23.75 -18.67
CA THR A 307 -5.11 24.94 -19.54
C THR A 307 -4.45 26.09 -18.78
N LEU A 308 -3.38 26.64 -19.35
CA LEU A 308 -2.67 27.80 -18.81
C LEU A 308 -3.05 29.02 -19.62
N THR A 309 -3.74 29.97 -18.99
CA THR A 309 -3.98 31.30 -19.53
C THR A 309 -2.91 32.23 -18.98
N ALA A 310 -2.04 32.71 -19.85
CA ALA A 310 -0.95 33.62 -19.48
C ALA A 310 -0.68 34.63 -20.60
N PRO A 311 -0.31 35.89 -20.27
CA PRO A 311 0.07 36.90 -21.25
C PRO A 311 1.26 36.45 -22.11
N GLU A 312 1.36 37.03 -23.32
CA GLU A 312 2.44 36.72 -24.26
C GLU A 312 3.78 37.27 -23.74
N GLY A 313 4.58 36.39 -23.12
CA GLY A 313 5.90 36.73 -22.58
C GLY A 313 6.73 35.50 -22.19
N ASP A 314 8.03 35.72 -21.98
CA ASP A 314 9.02 34.69 -21.65
C ASP A 314 8.71 33.99 -20.29
N ALA A 315 8.15 34.74 -19.34
CA ALA A 315 7.75 34.23 -18.04
C ALA A 315 6.68 33.11 -18.13
N GLY A 316 5.65 33.31 -18.97
CA GLY A 316 4.63 32.28 -19.15
C GLY A 316 5.16 31.04 -19.89
N THR A 317 6.15 31.20 -20.80
CA THR A 317 6.78 30.05 -21.47
C THR A 317 7.63 29.24 -20.48
N LYS A 318 8.32 29.91 -19.56
CA LYS A 318 9.07 29.27 -18.46
C LYS A 318 8.13 28.47 -17.57
N LEU A 319 7.03 29.05 -17.11
CA LEU A 319 6.02 28.37 -16.30
C LEU A 319 5.46 27.11 -17.01
N ALA A 320 5.11 27.23 -18.29
CA ALA A 320 4.65 26.08 -19.08
C ALA A 320 5.72 24.99 -19.23
N LYS A 321 7.01 25.34 -19.25
CA LYS A 321 8.12 24.39 -19.27
C LYS A 321 8.27 23.68 -17.92
N THR A 322 8.16 24.41 -16.82
CA THR A 322 8.23 23.84 -15.45
C THR A 322 7.09 22.85 -15.21
N LEU A 323 5.86 23.19 -15.60
CA LEU A 323 4.70 22.28 -15.52
C LEU A 323 4.89 21.02 -16.38
N ARG A 324 5.44 21.15 -17.60
CA ARG A 324 5.75 19.99 -18.46
C ARG A 324 6.86 19.11 -17.89
N ALA A 325 7.88 19.71 -17.25
CA ALA A 325 8.93 18.95 -16.57
C ALA A 325 8.37 18.13 -15.39
N ALA A 326 7.33 18.64 -14.73
CA ALA A 326 6.58 17.91 -13.69
C ALA A 326 5.60 16.86 -14.24
N GLY A 327 5.57 16.61 -15.56
CA GLY A 327 4.75 15.60 -16.22
C GLY A 327 3.34 16.06 -16.61
N ILE A 328 3.05 17.36 -16.54
CA ILE A 328 1.72 17.92 -16.82
C ILE A 328 1.65 18.48 -18.24
N ILE A 329 0.67 18.04 -19.04
CA ILE A 329 0.46 18.53 -20.40
C ILE A 329 -0.24 19.90 -20.33
N VAL A 330 0.45 20.95 -20.81
CA VAL A 330 -0.06 22.33 -20.78
C VAL A 330 -0.58 22.76 -22.15
N THR A 331 -1.87 23.10 -22.22
CA THR A 331 -2.48 23.82 -23.35
C THR A 331 -2.50 25.31 -23.02
N ARG A 332 -1.88 26.17 -23.84
CA ARG A 332 -1.84 27.62 -23.58
C ARG A 332 -3.02 28.33 -24.25
N ARG A 333 -3.62 29.27 -23.54
CA ARG A 333 -4.63 30.20 -24.07
C ARG A 333 -4.14 31.63 -23.84
N THR A 334 -4.27 32.48 -24.85
CA THR A 334 -4.01 33.92 -24.68
C THR A 334 -5.20 34.53 -23.93
N PRO A 335 -4.97 35.34 -22.88
CA PRO A 335 -6.07 35.99 -22.18
C PRO A 335 -6.87 36.90 -23.14
N PRO A 336 -8.19 37.02 -22.96
CA PRO A 336 -8.96 38.05 -23.67
C PRO A 336 -8.40 39.44 -23.28
N PRO A 337 -8.45 40.45 -24.17
CA PRO A 337 -7.95 41.79 -23.85
C PRO A 337 -8.78 42.38 -22.70
N SER A 338 -8.24 42.33 -21.47
CA SER A 338 -8.82 42.96 -20.29
C SER A 338 -8.29 44.39 -20.13
N LYS A 339 -9.08 45.26 -19.49
CA LYS A 339 -8.77 46.69 -19.31
C LYS A 339 -7.90 46.98 -18.07
N ASP A 340 -7.48 45.96 -17.34
CA ASP A 340 -6.71 46.08 -16.09
C ASP A 340 -5.25 45.68 -16.30
N ASN A 341 -4.35 46.66 -16.19
CA ASN A 341 -2.90 46.48 -16.32
C ASN A 341 -2.27 45.61 -15.20
N GLY A 342 -3.04 45.23 -14.16
CA GLY A 342 -2.57 44.35 -13.07
C GLY A 342 -2.57 42.85 -13.43
N GLU A 343 -3.37 42.43 -14.42
CA GLU A 343 -3.45 41.01 -14.82
C GLU A 343 -2.26 40.54 -15.69
N GLU A 344 -1.36 41.43 -16.10
CA GLU A 344 -0.17 41.08 -16.90
C GLU A 344 0.87 40.27 -16.12
N LYS A 345 0.79 40.22 -14.78
CA LYS A 345 1.78 39.55 -13.92
C LYS A 345 1.31 38.22 -13.32
N VAL A 346 0.09 37.78 -13.62
CA VAL A 346 -0.49 36.56 -13.04
C VAL A 346 -0.89 35.57 -14.15
N ALA A 347 -0.49 34.32 -13.99
CA ALA A 347 -0.94 33.20 -14.80
C ALA A 347 -2.14 32.52 -14.15
N LEU A 348 -3.15 32.19 -14.95
CA LEU A 348 -4.31 31.43 -14.51
C LEU A 348 -4.22 30.00 -15.02
N ILE A 349 -4.27 29.03 -14.12
CA ILE A 349 -4.34 27.60 -14.45
C ILE A 349 -5.77 27.14 -14.23
N GLU A 350 -6.46 26.77 -15.29
CA GLU A 350 -7.78 26.16 -15.21
C GLU A 350 -7.64 24.66 -14.94
N VAL A 351 -8.23 24.21 -13.83
CA VAL A 351 -8.13 22.83 -13.35
C VAL A 351 -9.19 21.96 -14.01
N TYR A 352 -10.42 22.45 -14.17
CA TYR A 352 -11.48 21.69 -14.81
C TYR A 352 -11.51 21.91 -16.31
N SER A 353 -11.67 20.83 -17.08
CA SER A 353 -12.07 20.99 -18.48
C SER A 353 -13.49 21.56 -18.56
N PRO A 354 -13.77 22.45 -19.52
CA PRO A 354 -15.14 22.92 -19.76
C PRO A 354 -16.08 21.72 -19.99
N SER A 355 -17.33 21.86 -19.55
CA SER A 355 -18.32 20.80 -19.70
C SER A 355 -18.54 20.46 -21.18
N PRO A 356 -18.94 19.21 -21.51
CA PRO A 356 -19.23 18.84 -22.90
C PRO A 356 -20.26 19.75 -23.58
N THR A 357 -21.23 20.25 -22.81
CA THR A 357 -22.23 21.22 -23.28
C THR A 357 -21.62 22.57 -23.64
N ARG A 358 -20.75 23.11 -22.76
CA ARG A 358 -20.07 24.39 -23.00
C ARG A 358 -19.10 24.29 -24.17
N LEU A 359 -18.39 23.17 -24.31
CA LEU A 359 -17.54 22.89 -25.47
C LEU A 359 -18.33 22.89 -26.79
N ALA A 360 -19.53 22.31 -26.80
CA ALA A 360 -20.39 22.30 -27.98
C ALA A 360 -20.89 23.72 -28.33
N GLU A 361 -21.24 24.54 -27.33
CA GLU A 361 -21.63 25.93 -27.52
C GLU A 361 -20.47 26.80 -28.02
N GLU A 362 -19.26 26.64 -27.45
CA GLU A 362 -18.06 27.35 -27.89
C GLU A 362 -17.66 26.95 -29.31
N ALA A 363 -17.74 25.68 -29.66
CA ALA A 363 -17.51 25.21 -31.03
C ALA A 363 -18.54 25.77 -32.02
N ALA A 364 -19.81 25.88 -31.62
CA ALA A 364 -20.86 26.48 -32.43
C ALA A 364 -20.64 27.99 -32.64
N LYS A 365 -20.24 28.72 -31.59
CA LYS A 365 -19.88 30.14 -31.67
C LYS A 365 -18.66 30.37 -32.54
N ALA A 366 -17.59 29.59 -32.37
CA ALA A 366 -16.38 29.69 -33.18
C ALA A 366 -16.66 29.41 -34.66
N LYS A 367 -17.53 28.43 -34.96
CA LYS A 367 -17.99 28.16 -36.32
C LYS A 367 -18.79 29.33 -36.90
N ALA A 368 -19.70 29.92 -36.13
CA ALA A 368 -20.49 31.08 -36.54
C ALA A 368 -19.62 32.33 -36.77
N GLU A 369 -18.62 32.58 -35.92
CA GLU A 369 -17.66 33.67 -36.09
C GLU A 369 -16.76 33.45 -37.32
N ALA A 370 -16.30 32.22 -37.57
CA ALA A 370 -15.52 31.89 -38.75
C ALA A 370 -16.33 32.05 -40.05
N GLU A 371 -17.60 31.63 -40.05
CA GLU A 371 -18.52 31.85 -41.17
C GLU A 371 -18.80 33.34 -41.39
N ALA A 372 -18.99 34.12 -40.32
CA ALA A 372 -19.17 35.57 -40.39
C ALA A 372 -17.93 36.28 -40.93
N LYS A 373 -16.73 35.89 -40.48
CA LYS A 373 -15.46 36.46 -40.94
C LYS A 373 -15.17 36.10 -42.40
N ALA A 374 -15.42 34.86 -42.81
CA ALA A 374 -15.29 34.42 -44.20
C ALA A 374 -16.24 35.18 -45.13
N LYS A 375 -17.48 35.45 -44.67
CA LYS A 375 -18.44 36.26 -45.41
C LYS A 375 -17.99 37.72 -45.53
N ALA A 376 -17.48 38.31 -44.45
CA ALA A 376 -16.94 39.67 -44.45
C ALA A 376 -15.71 39.83 -45.36
N GLU A 377 -14.80 38.85 -45.38
CA GLU A 377 -13.64 38.83 -46.28
C GLU A 377 -14.05 38.63 -47.75
N ALA A 378 -15.07 37.81 -48.02
CA ALA A 378 -15.61 37.64 -49.37
C ALA A 378 -16.29 38.93 -49.89
N GLU A 379 -17.04 39.63 -49.04
CA GLU A 379 -17.64 40.92 -49.37
C GLU A 379 -16.59 42.03 -49.56
N ALA A 380 -15.51 42.03 -48.76
CA ALA A 380 -14.38 42.94 -48.93
C ALA A 380 -13.65 42.70 -50.27
N LYS A 381 -13.34 41.44 -50.61
CA LYS A 381 -12.73 41.07 -51.90
C LYS A 381 -13.64 41.39 -53.09
N ALA A 382 -14.96 41.24 -52.94
CA ALA A 382 -15.91 41.60 -53.98
C ALA A 382 -15.98 43.11 -54.23
N LYS A 383 -15.85 43.94 -53.17
CA LYS A 383 -15.76 45.40 -53.29
C LYS A 383 -14.44 45.84 -53.93
N GLU A 384 -13.32 45.23 -53.55
CA GLU A 384 -12.00 45.53 -54.11
C GLU A 384 -11.91 45.15 -55.61
N ALA A 385 -12.53 44.02 -56.01
CA ALA A 385 -12.66 43.63 -57.41
C ALA A 385 -13.61 44.53 -58.23
N ALA A 386 -14.56 45.19 -57.58
CA ALA A 386 -15.45 46.15 -58.23
C ALA A 386 -14.77 47.51 -58.47
N GLU A 387 -13.86 47.94 -57.59
CA GLU A 387 -13.04 49.16 -57.78
C GLU A 387 -11.90 48.99 -58.79
N ALA A 388 -11.44 47.76 -59.06
CA ALA A 388 -10.37 47.47 -60.02
C ALA A 388 -10.79 47.39 -61.50
N LYS A 389 -12.07 47.62 -61.85
CA LYS A 389 -12.52 47.64 -63.26
C LYS A 389 -12.06 48.93 -63.96
N PRO A 390 -11.34 48.86 -65.11
CA PRO A 390 -10.89 50.06 -65.80
C PRO A 390 -12.07 50.80 -66.47
N LYS A 391 -12.06 52.14 -66.38
CA LYS A 391 -13.00 53.04 -67.07
C LYS A 391 -13.10 52.69 -68.56
N PRO A 392 -14.31 52.61 -69.16
CA PRO A 392 -14.43 52.40 -70.59
C PRO A 392 -13.87 53.60 -71.35
N ALA A 393 -12.92 53.33 -72.24
CA ALA A 393 -12.38 54.30 -73.19
C ALA A 393 -13.53 54.87 -74.05
N GLY A 394 -13.53 56.19 -74.18
CA GLY A 394 -14.55 56.94 -74.89
C GLY A 394 -14.69 56.51 -76.36
N SER A 395 -15.94 56.50 -76.79
CA SER A 395 -16.38 56.50 -78.18
C SER A 395 -15.62 57.56 -78.98
N ALA A 396 -14.83 57.11 -79.97
CA ALA A 396 -14.31 57.94 -81.04
C ALA A 396 -14.97 57.51 -82.36
N ALA A 397 -15.53 58.51 -83.03
CA ALA A 397 -16.27 58.45 -84.27
C ALA A 397 -15.54 57.78 -85.44
N ARG A 398 -16.29 57.07 -86.29
CA ARG A 398 -16.52 57.42 -87.71
C ARG A 398 -17.57 56.55 -88.35
#